data_AF-A0A1E4FZ36-F1
#
_entry.id   AF-A0A1E4FZ36-F1
#
_cell.length_a   1.000
_cell.length_b   1.000
_cell.length_c   1.000
_cell.angle_alpha   90.00
_cell.angle_beta   90.00
_cell.angle_gamma   90.00
#
_symmetry.space_group_name_H-M   'P 1'
#
loop_
_entity.id
_entity.type
_entity.pdbx_description
1 polymer ?
#
loop_
_entity_poly.entity_id
_entity_poly.type
_entity_poly.pdbx_seq_one_letter_code
_entity_poly.pdbx_strand_id
1 'polypeptide(L)'
;MSSPAQTILLNKLAAVLADLQESGASDGEAMFMLGAGADHLCDSLDVQSWAAFRQRLDAHAMTGLLAQIDSEGQAALADGKSKHAYALQALGLSLTATGFPGDSAIRDAAALLDEVIGKALVLYRQNAPGKARLN
;
A
#
# COMPACT_ATOMS: atom_id res chain seq x y z
N MET A 1 6.66 26.39 2.65
CA MET A 1 5.21 26.26 2.43
C MET A 1 5.00 25.00 1.60
N SER A 2 4.09 24.11 2.00
CA SER A 2 3.79 22.89 1.23
C SER A 2 3.04 23.24 -0.04
N SER A 3 3.37 22.57 -1.14
CA SER A 3 2.65 22.68 -2.41
C SER A 3 1.25 22.08 -2.33
N PRO A 4 0.32 22.45 -3.22
CA PRO A 4 -1.02 21.84 -3.27
C PRO A 4 -0.97 20.31 -3.37
N ALA A 5 -0.02 19.75 -4.13
CA ALA A 5 0.16 18.31 -4.27
C ALA A 5 0.55 17.64 -2.94
N GLN A 6 1.47 18.26 -2.19
CA GLN A 6 1.88 17.77 -0.87
C GLN A 6 0.72 17.78 0.12
N THR A 7 -0.09 18.85 0.13
CA THR A 7 -1.29 18.94 0.98
C THR A 7 -2.31 17.86 0.63
N ILE A 8 -2.57 17.62 -0.65
CA ILE A 8 -3.50 16.57 -1.09
C ILE A 8 -3.00 15.20 -0.67
N LEU A 9 -1.71 14.90 -0.88
CA LEU A 9 -1.13 13.62 -0.51
C LEU A 9 -1.20 13.39 1.01
N LEU A 10 -0.82 14.39 1.81
CA LEU A 10 -0.87 14.30 3.26
C LEU A 10 -2.29 14.05 3.77
N ASN A 11 -3.29 14.75 3.22
CA ASN A 11 -4.69 14.54 3.59
C ASN A 11 -5.17 13.13 3.24
N LYS A 12 -4.77 12.60 2.08
CA LYS A 12 -5.12 11.23 1.67
C LYS A 12 -4.44 10.17 2.55
N LEU A 13 -3.17 10.36 2.89
CA LEU A 13 -2.44 9.49 3.83
C LEU A 13 -3.12 9.49 5.20
N ALA A 14 -3.45 10.68 5.74
CA ALA A 14 -4.13 10.81 7.02
C ALA A 14 -5.51 10.13 7.03
N ALA A 15 -6.30 10.30 5.96
CA ALA A 15 -7.59 9.65 5.83
C ALA A 15 -7.48 8.13 5.83
N VAL A 16 -6.59 7.57 5.00
CA VAL A 16 -6.36 6.11 4.96
C VAL A 16 -5.85 5.59 6.30
N LEU A 17 -4.93 6.30 6.97
CA LEU A 17 -4.46 5.88 8.30
C LEU A 17 -5.57 5.90 9.35
N ALA A 18 -6.42 6.92 9.35
CA ALA A 18 -7.57 7.01 10.24
C ALA A 18 -8.56 5.86 9.97
N ASP A 19 -8.90 5.63 8.70
CA ASP A 19 -9.77 4.52 8.28
C ASP A 19 -9.17 3.18 8.71
N LEU A 20 -7.88 2.95 8.49
CA LEU A 20 -7.17 1.73 8.94
C LEU A 20 -7.15 1.58 10.46
N GLN A 21 -7.07 2.68 11.21
CA GLN A 21 -7.09 2.64 12.67
C GLN A 21 -8.49 2.33 13.22
N GLU A 22 -9.53 2.90 12.62
CA GLU A 22 -10.92 2.67 13.04
C GLU A 22 -11.45 1.31 12.57
N SER A 23 -11.12 0.91 11.33
CA SER A 23 -11.65 -0.29 10.68
C SER A 23 -10.70 -1.48 10.70
N GLY A 24 -9.39 -1.31 10.89
CA GLY A 24 -8.42 -2.43 10.83
C GLY A 24 -8.62 -3.50 11.90
N ALA A 25 -9.31 -3.17 13.00
CA ALA A 25 -9.72 -4.14 14.02
C ALA A 25 -11.05 -4.86 13.70
N SER A 26 -11.88 -4.33 12.80
CA SER A 26 -13.24 -4.81 12.51
C SER A 26 -13.41 -5.32 11.07
N ASP A 27 -12.57 -4.89 10.12
CA ASP A 27 -12.55 -5.29 8.72
C ASP A 27 -11.26 -6.07 8.39
N GLY A 28 -11.19 -7.28 8.94
CA GLY A 28 -10.09 -8.21 8.65
C GLY A 28 -9.98 -8.57 7.17
N GLU A 29 -11.04 -8.42 6.40
CA GLU A 29 -11.04 -8.65 4.95
C GLU A 29 -10.26 -7.55 4.20
N ALA A 30 -10.45 -6.28 4.56
CA ALA A 30 -9.67 -5.18 4.00
C ALA A 30 -8.17 -5.33 4.33
N MET A 31 -7.83 -5.73 5.56
CA MET A 31 -6.44 -6.01 5.94
C MET A 31 -5.86 -7.19 5.17
N PHE A 32 -6.66 -8.23 4.96
CA PHE A 32 -6.25 -9.39 4.18
C PHE A 32 -6.01 -9.04 2.71
N MET A 33 -6.87 -8.22 2.09
CA MET A 33 -6.66 -7.73 0.72
C MET A 33 -5.42 -6.84 0.60
N LEU A 34 -5.18 -5.98 1.59
CA LEU A 34 -3.97 -5.15 1.64
C LEU A 34 -2.71 -6.03 1.69
N GLY A 35 -2.72 -7.05 2.55
CA GLY A 35 -1.63 -8.01 2.65
C GLY A 35 -1.44 -8.83 1.37
N ALA A 36 -2.52 -9.27 0.73
CA ALA A 36 -2.48 -10.00 -0.54
C ALA A 36 -1.89 -9.15 -1.68
N GLY A 37 -2.30 -7.88 -1.79
CA GLY A 37 -1.76 -6.95 -2.77
C GLY A 37 -0.28 -6.67 -2.54
N ALA A 38 0.11 -6.45 -1.27
CA ALA A 38 1.52 -6.29 -0.91
C ALA A 38 2.34 -7.55 -1.22
N ASP A 39 1.79 -8.75 -1.00
CA ASP A 39 2.47 -10.02 -1.30
C ASP A 39 2.68 -10.19 -2.79
N HIS A 40 1.66 -9.95 -3.60
CA HIS A 40 1.73 -10.02 -5.06
C HIS A 40 2.80 -9.06 -5.62
N LEU A 41 2.87 -7.84 -5.10
CA LEU A 41 3.90 -6.88 -5.47
C LEU A 41 5.29 -7.35 -5.03
N CYS A 42 5.44 -7.81 -3.78
CA CYS A 42 6.72 -8.32 -3.29
C CYS A 42 7.23 -9.52 -4.10
N ASP A 43 6.34 -10.43 -4.47
CA ASP A 43 6.66 -11.60 -5.31
C ASP A 43 7.13 -11.18 -6.71
N SER A 44 6.58 -10.09 -7.28
CA SER A 44 6.97 -9.59 -8.61
C SER A 44 8.44 -9.16 -8.72
N LEU A 45 9.07 -8.81 -7.58
CA LEU A 45 10.48 -8.43 -7.49
C LEU A 45 11.31 -9.41 -6.66
N ASP A 46 10.78 -10.58 -6.31
CA ASP A 46 11.42 -11.58 -5.45
C ASP A 46 12.03 -10.97 -4.16
N VAL A 47 11.18 -10.25 -3.42
CA VAL A 47 11.52 -9.66 -2.12
C VAL A 47 10.58 -10.14 -1.02
N GLN A 48 11.09 -10.14 0.21
CA GLN A 48 10.36 -10.68 1.36
C GLN A 48 9.65 -9.63 2.22
N SER A 49 9.85 -8.34 1.94
CA SER A 49 9.24 -7.27 2.73
C SER A 49 8.86 -6.08 1.87
N TRP A 50 7.83 -5.37 2.32
CA TRP A 50 7.37 -4.12 1.70
C TRP A 50 8.48 -3.05 1.65
N ALA A 51 9.31 -2.97 2.69
CA ALA A 51 10.45 -2.06 2.71
C ALA A 51 11.47 -2.41 1.61
N ALA A 52 11.80 -3.70 1.45
CA ALA A 52 12.73 -4.15 0.40
C ALA A 52 12.16 -3.92 -1.00
N PHE A 53 10.84 -4.12 -1.18
CA PHE A 53 10.15 -3.84 -2.44
C PHE A 53 10.35 -2.38 -2.87
N ARG A 54 10.04 -1.43 -1.98
CA ARG A 54 10.20 0.00 -2.29
C ARG A 54 11.64 0.41 -2.56
N GLN A 55 12.61 -0.18 -1.87
CA GLN A 55 14.02 0.08 -2.10
C GLN A 55 14.53 -0.44 -3.45
N ARG A 56 13.88 -1.45 -4.05
CA ARG A 56 14.24 -1.97 -5.38
C ARG A 56 13.62 -1.17 -6.54
N LEU A 57 12.62 -0.34 -6.28
CA LEU A 57 11.96 0.45 -7.33
C LEU A 57 12.81 1.67 -7.70
N ASP A 58 13.24 1.74 -8.95
CA ASP A 58 13.73 2.99 -9.53
C ASP A 58 12.55 3.93 -9.88
N ALA A 59 12.86 5.17 -10.26
CA ALA A 59 11.84 6.17 -10.57
C ALA A 59 10.93 5.79 -11.76
N HIS A 60 11.46 5.05 -12.74
CA HIS A 60 10.71 4.62 -13.91
C HIS A 60 9.74 3.48 -13.55
N ALA A 61 10.24 2.46 -12.86
CA ALA A 61 9.46 1.34 -12.34
C ALA A 61 8.37 1.83 -11.37
N MET A 62 8.69 2.79 -10.49
CA MET A 62 7.73 3.43 -9.61
C MET A 62 6.59 4.10 -10.38
N THR A 63 6.93 4.89 -11.40
CA THR A 63 5.92 5.60 -12.22
C THR A 63 5.00 4.62 -12.95
N GLY A 64 5.57 3.57 -13.56
CA GLY A 64 4.79 2.53 -14.23
C GLY A 64 3.86 1.78 -13.28
N LEU A 65 4.36 1.42 -12.10
CA LEU A 65 3.58 0.74 -11.08
C LEU A 65 2.43 1.61 -10.55
N LEU A 66 2.66 2.90 -10.30
CA LEU A 66 1.60 3.81 -9.88
C LEU A 66 0.49 3.94 -10.93
N ALA A 67 0.85 3.98 -12.22
CA ALA A 67 -0.14 4.00 -13.31
C ALA A 67 -0.94 2.69 -13.38
N GLN A 68 -0.29 1.55 -13.16
CA GLN A 68 -0.96 0.25 -13.09
C GLN A 68 -1.92 0.18 -11.90
N ILE A 69 -1.48 0.57 -10.70
CA ILE A 69 -2.31 0.61 -9.49
C ILE A 69 -3.53 1.50 -9.68
N ASP A 70 -3.38 2.67 -10.30
CA ASP A 70 -4.51 3.57 -10.58
C ASP A 70 -5.50 2.94 -11.57
N SER A 71 -5.02 2.33 -12.66
CA SER A 71 -5.87 1.64 -13.63
C SER A 71 -6.63 0.46 -13.01
N GLU A 72 -5.95 -0.37 -12.22
CA GLU A 72 -6.56 -1.52 -11.54
C GLU A 72 -7.55 -1.06 -10.47
N GLY A 73 -7.23 0.02 -9.73
CA GLY A 73 -8.12 0.60 -8.73
C GLY A 73 -9.42 1.12 -9.35
N GLN A 74 -9.33 1.82 -10.49
CA GLN A 74 -10.50 2.30 -11.22
C GLN A 74 -11.36 1.15 -11.75
N ALA A 75 -10.74 0.10 -12.31
CA ALA A 75 -11.45 -1.09 -12.74
C ALA A 75 -12.15 -1.79 -11.57
N ALA A 76 -11.48 -1.91 -10.43
CA ALA A 76 -12.07 -2.49 -9.22
C ALA A 76 -13.27 -1.69 -8.70
N LEU A 77 -13.22 -0.36 -8.74
CA LEU A 77 -14.37 0.48 -8.39
C LEU A 77 -15.54 0.28 -9.37
N ALA A 78 -15.26 0.22 -10.67
CA ALA A 78 -16.28 -0.03 -11.70
C ALA A 78 -16.96 -1.40 -11.51
N ASP A 79 -16.21 -2.40 -11.04
CA ASP A 79 -16.68 -3.74 -10.73
C ASP A 79 -17.35 -3.87 -9.34
N GLY A 80 -17.45 -2.77 -8.57
CA GLY A 80 -18.01 -2.79 -7.20
C GLY A 80 -17.10 -3.44 -6.14
N LYS A 81 -15.81 -3.67 -6.47
CA LYS A 81 -14.80 -4.27 -5.59
C LYS A 81 -14.11 -3.19 -4.74
N SER A 82 -14.90 -2.43 -3.97
CA SER A 82 -14.42 -1.25 -3.24
C SER A 82 -13.26 -1.54 -2.27
N LYS A 83 -13.26 -2.70 -1.61
CA LYS A 83 -12.16 -3.10 -0.70
C LYS A 83 -10.85 -3.36 -1.45
N HIS A 84 -10.92 -3.92 -2.65
CA HIS A 84 -9.75 -4.14 -3.49
C HIS A 84 -9.20 -2.81 -4.00
N ALA A 85 -10.07 -1.92 -4.46
CA ALA A 85 -9.69 -0.56 -4.84
C ALA A 85 -9.04 0.20 -3.67
N TYR A 86 -9.58 0.05 -2.46
CA TYR A 86 -9.01 0.63 -1.25
C TYR A 86 -7.61 0.09 -0.93
N ALA A 87 -7.40 -1.22 -1.03
CA ALA A 87 -6.08 -1.83 -0.85
C ALA A 87 -5.05 -1.27 -1.86
N LEU A 88 -5.43 -1.18 -3.14
CA LEU A 88 -4.60 -0.58 -4.19
C LEU A 88 -4.29 0.90 -3.91
N GLN A 89 -5.28 1.68 -3.46
CA GLN A 89 -5.09 3.06 -3.07
C GLN A 89 -4.07 3.19 -1.92
N ALA A 90 -4.17 2.37 -0.88
CA ALA A 90 -3.24 2.40 0.25
C ALA A 90 -1.80 2.08 -0.19
N LEU A 91 -1.62 1.07 -1.04
CA LEU A 91 -0.30 0.74 -1.62
C LEU A 91 0.24 1.90 -2.46
N GLY A 92 -0.60 2.48 -3.32
CA GLY A 92 -0.22 3.62 -4.17
C GLY A 92 0.18 4.87 -3.38
N LEU A 93 -0.50 5.16 -2.27
CA LEU A 93 -0.15 6.30 -1.40
C LEU A 93 1.20 6.11 -0.70
N SER A 94 1.48 4.91 -0.19
CA SER A 94 2.79 4.54 0.38
C SER A 94 3.93 4.71 -0.64
N LEU A 95 3.68 4.30 -1.89
CA LEU A 95 4.63 4.44 -2.99
C LEU A 95 4.85 5.89 -3.42
N THR A 96 3.77 6.69 -3.53
CA THR A 96 3.84 8.09 -3.95
C THR A 96 4.66 8.95 -2.98
N ALA A 97 4.64 8.61 -1.69
CA ALA A 97 5.38 9.34 -0.68
C ALA A 97 6.90 9.33 -0.88
N THR A 98 7.46 8.35 -1.60
CA THR A 98 8.91 8.30 -1.90
C THR A 98 9.36 9.48 -2.78
N GLY A 99 8.44 10.09 -3.53
CA GLY A 99 8.69 11.27 -4.36
C GLY A 99 8.83 12.58 -3.56
N PHE A 100 8.57 12.58 -2.25
CA PHE A 100 8.59 13.78 -1.41
C PHE A 100 9.54 13.67 -0.20
N PRO A 101 10.83 13.34 -0.39
CA PRO A 101 11.75 13.05 0.73
C PRO A 101 12.02 14.26 1.65
N GLY A 102 11.80 15.49 1.17
CA GLY A 102 12.00 16.72 1.93
C GLY A 102 10.86 17.13 2.84
N ASP A 103 9.69 16.47 2.78
CA ASP A 103 8.53 16.78 3.61
C ASP A 103 8.43 15.78 4.77
N SER A 104 8.70 16.24 6.00
CA SER A 104 8.68 15.37 7.18
C SER A 104 7.28 14.83 7.48
N ALA A 105 6.23 15.62 7.27
CA ALA A 105 4.86 15.17 7.56
C ALA A 105 4.44 14.05 6.61
N ILE A 106 4.76 14.16 5.33
CA ILE A 106 4.50 13.09 4.35
C ILE A 106 5.33 11.85 4.68
N ARG A 107 6.61 12.00 5.03
CA ARG A 107 7.46 10.86 5.41
C ARG A 107 6.93 10.13 6.65
N ASP A 108 6.56 10.87 7.69
CA ASP A 108 6.08 10.28 8.93
C ASP A 108 4.75 9.55 8.71
N ALA A 109 3.81 10.15 7.98
CA ALA A 109 2.54 9.51 7.63
C ALA A 109 2.75 8.28 6.73
N ALA A 110 3.64 8.36 5.75
CA ALA A 110 3.96 7.23 4.89
C ALA A 110 4.61 6.08 5.67
N ALA A 111 5.53 6.38 6.59
CA ALA A 111 6.18 5.37 7.43
C ALA A 111 5.15 4.60 8.27
N LEU A 112 4.16 5.29 8.84
CA LEU A 112 3.06 4.62 9.55
C LEU A 112 2.26 3.69 8.63
N LEU A 113 1.96 4.15 7.41
CA LEU A 113 1.23 3.34 6.43
C LEU A 113 2.06 2.12 6.00
N ASP A 114 3.38 2.28 5.84
CA ASP A 114 4.30 1.19 5.53
C ASP A 114 4.34 0.12 6.61
N GLU A 115 4.30 0.53 7.88
CA GLU A 115 4.22 -0.40 9.00
C GLU A 115 2.93 -1.21 8.96
N VAL A 116 1.80 -0.57 8.65
CA VAL A 116 0.51 -1.25 8.51
C VAL A 116 0.55 -2.25 7.35
N ILE A 117 1.05 -1.83 6.19
CA ILE A 117 1.22 -2.71 5.02
C ILE A 117 2.14 -3.90 5.36
N GLY A 118 3.26 -3.65 6.02
CA GLY A 118 4.19 -4.70 6.44
C GLY A 118 3.55 -5.73 7.39
N LYS A 119 2.75 -5.26 8.36
CA LYS A 119 2.00 -6.16 9.26
C LYS A 119 0.93 -6.96 8.51
N ALA A 120 0.18 -6.31 7.63
CA ALA A 120 -0.84 -6.96 6.80
C ALA A 120 -0.22 -8.04 5.90
N LEU A 121 0.94 -7.76 5.29
CA LEU A 121 1.71 -8.72 4.49
C LEU A 121 2.10 -9.96 5.31
N VAL A 122 2.66 -9.76 6.50
CA VAL A 122 3.06 -10.88 7.38
C VAL A 122 1.83 -11.71 7.78
N LEU A 123 0.75 -11.06 8.20
CA LEU A 123 -0.49 -11.73 8.56
C LEU A 123 -1.09 -12.51 7.38
N TYR A 124 -1.10 -11.93 6.18
CA TYR A 124 -1.55 -12.60 4.97
C TYR A 124 -0.70 -13.85 4.71
N ARG A 125 0.63 -13.74 4.68
CA ARG A 125 1.52 -14.88 4.45
C ARG A 125 1.36 -16.01 5.47
N GLN A 126 1.06 -15.67 6.72
CA GLN A 126 0.82 -16.64 7.80
C GLN A 126 -0.53 -17.36 7.68
N ASN A 127 -1.55 -16.70 7.13
CA ASN A 127 -2.94 -17.18 7.11
C ASN A 127 -3.44 -17.59 5.72
N ALA A 128 -2.70 -17.25 4.65
CA ALA A 128 -3.07 -17.59 3.29
C ALA A 128 -3.00 -19.11 3.07
N PRO A 129 -4.10 -19.75 2.62
CA PRO A 129 -4.10 -21.17 2.31
C PRO A 129 -3.28 -21.41 1.03
N GLY A 130 -1.97 -21.66 1.18
CA GLY A 130 -1.11 -22.02 0.04
C GLY A 130 0.39 -21.81 0.20
N LYS A 131 0.87 -20.93 1.10
CA LYS A 131 2.33 -20.72 1.34
C LYS A 131 2.86 -21.44 2.59
N ALA A 132 2.03 -22.19 3.31
CA ALA A 132 2.46 -23.17 4.30
C ALA A 132 2.68 -24.53 3.62
N ARG A 133 3.83 -24.71 2.96
CA ARG A 133 4.52 -25.98 2.63
C ARG A 133 5.47 -25.76 1.46
N LEU A 134 6.62 -25.16 1.71
CA LEU A 134 7.87 -25.64 1.12
C LEU A 134 8.95 -25.37 2.19
N ASN A 135 9.30 -26.45 2.88
CA ASN A 135 10.57 -26.54 3.61
C ASN A 135 11.74 -26.42 2.64
#